data_AF-A0A7K3QVV5-F1
#
_entry.id   AF-A0A7K3QVV5-F1
#
_cell.length_a   1.000
_cell.length_b   1.000
_cell.length_c   1.000
_cell.angle_alpha   90.00
_cell.angle_beta   90.00
_cell.angle_gamma   90.00
#
_symmetry.space_group_name_H-M   'P 1'
#
loop_
_entity.id
_entity.type
_entity.pdbx_description
1 polymer ?
#
loop_
_entity_poly.entity_id
_entity_poly.type
_entity_poly.pdbx_seq_one_letter_code
_entity_poly.pdbx_strand_id
1 'polypeptide(L)'
;PVLAVLLVLIAVLARRTARLARAERRRVRAEHPGEPEDPHRTRRIAHVRAMATLTDRAPLILAVGSVATLIAGAGALTGALATGLAPAHAARDAGAPVRIAAEICQTLGSWMAGVGFLLFVTWGRRAYKDASARRTIGILWDVGTFWPRAAHPFAPPCYAERAVPDLTWRTATWTERTGGRLVLSGHSQGSVLAAAAAWQLPPAVRQRVALLTYGSPLERLYGRWFPAHFGPAALTALHRDVCCWRNLHRRTDPIGGPIRLPAGHGTEVDHEPLPDPRAYGRTPEHPLPAPILGHSDYPEDPVFVRERDRLLARLHPDLPAPRPEPGRK
;
A
#
# COMPACT_ATOMS: atom_id res chain seq x y z
N PRO A 1 -7.56 28.04 11.76
CA PRO A 1 -8.47 27.26 10.88
C PRO A 1 -7.93 25.88 10.49
N VAL A 2 -6.73 25.77 9.88
CA VAL A 2 -6.15 24.48 9.43
C VAL A 2 -6.00 23.48 10.57
N LEU A 3 -5.43 23.93 11.69
CA LEU A 3 -5.24 23.06 12.86
C LEU A 3 -6.56 22.53 13.42
N ALA A 4 -7.60 23.36 13.50
CA ALA A 4 -8.92 22.92 13.95
C ALA A 4 -9.50 21.87 13.00
N VAL A 5 -9.38 22.07 11.68
CA VAL A 5 -9.80 21.08 10.68
C VAL A 5 -9.01 19.78 10.83
N LEU A 6 -7.70 19.85 11.04
CA LEU A 6 -6.86 18.67 11.27
C LEU A 6 -7.23 17.94 12.57
N LEU A 7 -7.47 18.66 13.67
CA LEU A 7 -7.90 18.08 14.94
C LEU A 7 -9.26 17.38 14.81
N VAL A 8 -10.22 18.01 14.12
CA VAL A 8 -11.52 17.38 13.82
C VAL A 8 -11.33 16.14 12.97
N LEU A 9 -10.51 16.21 11.91
CA LEU A 9 -10.21 15.07 11.06
C LEU A 9 -9.57 13.91 11.85
N ILE A 10 -8.58 14.21 12.69
CA ILE A 10 -7.93 13.23 13.57
C ILE A 10 -8.95 12.61 14.54
N ALA A 11 -9.79 13.42 15.17
CA ALA A 11 -10.82 12.94 16.10
C ALA A 11 -11.85 12.02 15.39
N VAL A 12 -12.28 12.40 14.18
CA VAL A 12 -13.20 11.60 13.35
C VAL A 12 -12.55 10.27 12.97
N LEU A 13 -11.29 10.29 12.52
CA LEU A 13 -10.54 9.08 12.16
C LEU A 13 -10.32 8.19 13.38
N ALA A 14 -9.88 8.73 14.52
CA ALA A 14 -9.68 7.99 15.75
C ALA A 14 -10.98 7.33 16.24
N ARG A 15 -12.10 8.07 16.24
CA ARG A 15 -13.42 7.54 16.60
C ARG A 15 -13.85 6.42 15.65
N ARG A 16 -13.63 6.58 14.34
CA ARG A 16 -13.93 5.57 13.34
C ARG A 16 -13.08 4.32 13.52
N THR A 17 -11.77 4.46 13.67
CA THR A 17 -10.84 3.35 13.90
C THR A 17 -11.18 2.60 15.19
N ALA A 18 -11.54 3.31 16.26
CA ALA A 18 -12.00 2.70 17.50
C ALA A 18 -13.30 1.89 17.30
N ARG A 19 -14.26 2.40 16.51
CA ARG A 19 -15.49 1.68 16.15
C ARG A 19 -15.19 0.43 15.31
N LEU A 20 -14.33 0.56 14.32
CA LEU A 20 -13.91 -0.55 13.47
C LEU A 20 -13.18 -1.63 14.29
N ALA A 21 -12.24 -1.23 15.16
CA ALA A 21 -11.55 -2.15 16.04
C ALA A 21 -12.51 -2.90 16.98
N ARG A 22 -13.60 -2.27 17.45
CA ARG A 22 -14.64 -2.96 18.22
C ARG A 22 -15.40 -3.98 17.38
N ALA A 23 -15.70 -3.68 16.12
CA ALA A 23 -16.35 -4.62 15.20
C ALA A 23 -15.41 -5.78 14.83
N GLU A 24 -14.15 -5.50 14.56
CA GLU A 24 -13.13 -6.51 14.25
C GLU A 24 -12.89 -7.47 15.42
N ARG A 25 -13.01 -7.05 16.68
CA ARG A 25 -12.95 -7.97 17.83
C ARG A 25 -14.01 -9.07 17.74
N ARG A 26 -15.21 -8.75 17.26
CA ARG A 26 -16.28 -9.74 17.07
C ARG A 26 -15.94 -10.69 15.92
N ARG A 27 -15.35 -10.17 14.83
CA ARG A 27 -14.92 -10.99 13.68
C ARG A 27 -13.79 -11.95 14.05
N VAL A 28 -12.77 -11.46 14.76
CA VAL A 28 -11.65 -12.31 15.23
C VAL A 28 -12.18 -13.45 16.11
N ARG A 29 -13.11 -13.18 17.03
CA ARG A 29 -13.72 -14.26 17.83
C ARG A 29 -14.48 -15.29 17.00
N ALA A 30 -15.20 -14.83 15.96
CA ALA A 30 -15.96 -15.72 15.07
C ALA A 30 -15.04 -16.56 14.16
N GLU A 31 -13.85 -16.07 13.83
CA GLU A 31 -12.86 -16.77 13.01
C GLU A 31 -12.14 -17.91 13.77
N HIS A 32 -12.21 -17.93 15.11
CA HIS A 32 -11.53 -18.90 15.96
C HIS A 32 -12.49 -19.60 16.94
N PRO A 33 -13.49 -20.36 16.45
CA PRO A 33 -14.43 -21.06 17.31
C PRO A 33 -13.73 -22.19 18.09
N GLY A 34 -13.98 -22.26 19.39
CA GLY A 34 -13.46 -23.34 20.25
C GLY A 34 -12.05 -23.12 20.79
N GLU A 35 -11.32 -22.10 20.34
CA GLU A 35 -10.05 -21.70 20.95
C GLU A 35 -10.29 -20.87 22.23
N PRO A 36 -9.53 -21.06 23.32
CA PRO A 36 -9.66 -20.24 24.52
C PRO A 36 -9.35 -18.78 24.19
N GLU A 37 -10.29 -17.88 24.50
CA GLU A 37 -10.13 -16.46 24.18
C GLU A 37 -8.99 -15.83 25.00
N ASP A 38 -8.07 -15.15 24.31
CA ASP A 38 -7.15 -14.18 24.88
C ASP A 38 -7.65 -12.75 24.54
N PRO A 39 -8.23 -12.02 25.50
CA PRO A 39 -8.79 -10.70 25.26
C PRO A 39 -7.75 -9.69 24.77
N HIS A 40 -6.50 -9.79 25.23
CA HIS A 40 -5.42 -8.89 24.84
C HIS A 40 -5.02 -9.14 23.38
N ARG A 41 -4.87 -10.41 23.01
CA ARG A 41 -4.53 -10.80 21.64
C ARG A 41 -5.65 -10.47 20.65
N THR A 42 -6.91 -10.75 20.98
CA THR A 42 -8.07 -10.32 20.19
C THR A 42 -8.07 -8.81 19.98
N ARG A 43 -7.80 -8.03 21.04
CA ARG A 43 -7.69 -6.56 20.95
C ARG A 43 -6.60 -6.13 19.99
N ARG A 44 -5.43 -6.76 20.07
CA ARG A 44 -4.25 -6.43 19.26
C ARG A 44 -4.51 -6.70 17.78
N ILE A 45 -5.00 -7.90 17.44
CA ILE A 45 -5.31 -8.27 16.05
C ILE A 45 -6.36 -7.31 15.47
N ALA A 46 -7.46 -7.10 16.20
CA ALA A 46 -8.52 -6.20 15.75
C ALA A 46 -8.06 -4.75 15.59
N HIS A 47 -7.17 -4.28 16.46
CA HIS A 47 -6.58 -2.95 16.34
C HIS A 47 -5.68 -2.85 15.10
N VAL A 48 -4.82 -3.83 14.85
CA VAL A 48 -3.96 -3.84 13.65
C VAL A 48 -4.79 -3.86 12.37
N ARG A 49 -5.83 -4.72 12.28
CA ARG A 49 -6.76 -4.73 11.14
C ARG A 49 -7.45 -3.39 10.95
N ALA A 50 -7.89 -2.74 12.03
CA ALA A 50 -8.52 -1.43 11.95
C ALA A 50 -7.54 -0.33 11.50
N MET A 51 -6.31 -0.33 12.02
CA MET A 51 -5.26 0.61 11.63
C MET A 51 -4.84 0.44 10.17
N ALA A 52 -4.79 -0.79 9.66
CA ALA A 52 -4.47 -1.08 8.26
C ALA A 52 -5.42 -0.37 7.27
N THR A 53 -6.69 -0.15 7.66
CA THR A 53 -7.66 0.60 6.83
C THR A 53 -7.44 2.11 6.81
N LEU A 54 -6.52 2.66 7.61
CA LEU A 54 -6.22 4.10 7.57
C LEU A 54 -5.52 4.50 6.27
N THR A 55 -4.74 3.61 5.67
CA THR A 55 -4.14 3.84 4.35
C THR A 55 -5.20 4.13 3.30
N ASP A 56 -6.38 3.52 3.43
CA ASP A 56 -7.49 3.79 2.52
C ASP A 56 -7.97 5.25 2.55
N ARG A 57 -7.61 6.00 3.60
CA ARG A 57 -8.03 7.36 3.87
C ARG A 57 -6.96 8.39 3.53
N ALA A 58 -5.76 7.97 3.15
CA ALA A 58 -4.67 8.89 2.84
C ALA A 58 -5.06 9.95 1.78
N PRO A 59 -5.76 9.60 0.67
CA PRO A 59 -6.21 10.61 -0.30
C PRO A 59 -7.14 11.66 0.30
N LEU A 60 -8.11 11.24 1.13
CA LEU A 60 -9.04 12.16 1.79
C LEU A 60 -8.32 13.08 2.77
N ILE A 61 -7.39 12.53 3.56
CA ILE A 61 -6.62 13.30 4.54
C ILE A 61 -5.80 14.39 3.84
N LEU A 62 -5.10 14.01 2.78
CA LEU A 62 -4.31 14.96 1.99
C LEU A 62 -5.19 15.97 1.26
N ALA A 63 -6.33 15.56 0.69
CA ALA A 63 -7.26 16.49 0.04
C ALA A 63 -7.81 17.54 1.03
N VAL A 64 -8.32 17.10 2.19
CA VAL A 64 -8.84 18.01 3.24
C VAL A 64 -7.73 18.90 3.78
N GLY A 65 -6.55 18.35 4.06
CA GLY A 65 -5.39 19.10 4.54
C GLY A 65 -4.92 20.16 3.54
N SER A 66 -4.81 19.80 2.26
CA SER A 66 -4.41 20.71 1.19
C SER A 66 -5.42 21.83 1.00
N VAL A 67 -6.71 21.52 0.91
CA VAL A 67 -7.78 22.53 0.76
C VAL A 67 -7.79 23.49 1.96
N ALA A 68 -7.74 22.95 3.19
CA ALA A 68 -7.71 23.78 4.39
C ALA A 68 -6.47 24.70 4.41
N THR A 69 -5.30 24.16 4.04
CA THR A 69 -4.04 24.92 3.98
C THR A 69 -4.09 26.01 2.92
N LEU A 70 -4.62 25.72 1.73
CA LEU A 70 -4.76 26.70 0.65
C LEU A 70 -5.70 27.84 1.06
N ILE A 71 -6.86 27.53 1.65
CA ILE A 71 -7.82 28.54 2.12
C ILE A 71 -7.19 29.42 3.21
N ALA A 72 -6.51 28.80 4.18
CA ALA A 72 -5.86 29.54 5.25
C ALA A 72 -4.69 30.39 4.75
N GLY A 73 -3.89 29.87 3.83
CA GLY A 73 -2.78 30.58 3.20
C GLY A 73 -3.25 31.77 2.37
N ALA A 74 -4.29 31.59 1.55
CA ALA A 74 -4.92 32.67 0.80
C ALA A 74 -5.47 33.76 1.73
N GLY A 75 -6.19 33.38 2.79
CA GLY A 75 -6.70 34.33 3.78
C GLY A 75 -5.59 35.11 4.50
N ALA A 76 -4.51 34.42 4.89
CA ALA A 76 -3.36 35.07 5.52
C ALA A 76 -2.64 36.03 4.56
N LEU A 77 -2.46 35.64 3.30
CA LEU A 77 -1.83 36.47 2.27
C LEU A 77 -2.68 37.70 1.94
N THR A 78 -3.98 37.54 1.70
CA THR A 78 -4.90 38.66 1.44
C THR A 78 -4.95 39.61 2.63
N GLY A 79 -5.01 39.08 3.87
CA GLY A 79 -4.96 39.90 5.09
C GLY A 79 -3.66 40.68 5.21
N ALA A 80 -2.51 40.05 4.94
CA ALA A 80 -1.21 40.71 4.96
C ALA A 80 -1.08 41.79 3.89
N LEU A 81 -1.57 41.54 2.67
CA LEU A 81 -1.55 42.52 1.58
C LEU A 81 -2.47 43.72 1.85
N ALA A 82 -3.63 43.50 2.47
CA ALA A 82 -4.59 44.55 2.78
C ALA A 82 -4.18 45.42 3.99
N THR A 83 -3.51 44.83 4.98
CA THR A 83 -3.23 45.49 6.27
C THR A 83 -1.76 45.82 6.49
N GLY A 84 -0.84 45.19 5.77
CA GLY A 84 0.60 45.23 6.05
C GLY A 84 1.01 44.50 7.34
N LEU A 85 0.08 43.81 8.00
CA LEU A 85 0.27 43.21 9.32
C LEU A 85 0.25 41.68 9.25
N ALA A 86 0.95 41.05 10.20
CA ALA A 86 0.85 39.61 10.41
C ALA A 86 -0.58 39.21 10.83
N PRO A 87 -1.04 37.97 10.56
CA PRO A 87 -2.42 37.55 10.80
C PRO A 87 -2.93 37.80 12.23
N ALA A 88 -2.12 37.55 13.26
CA ALA A 88 -2.52 37.83 14.65
C ALA A 88 -2.63 39.33 14.96
N HIS A 89 -1.84 40.18 14.29
CA HIS A 89 -1.91 41.63 14.44
C HIS A 89 -3.10 42.21 13.66
N ALA A 90 -3.38 41.70 12.46
CA ALA A 90 -4.55 42.08 11.66
C ALA A 90 -5.88 41.69 12.35
N ALA A 91 -5.88 40.62 13.16
CA ALA A 91 -7.05 40.15 13.89
C ALA A 91 -7.21 40.77 15.30
N ARG A 92 -6.39 41.77 15.67
CA ARG A 92 -6.36 42.34 17.04
C ARG A 92 -7.70 42.96 17.46
N ASP A 93 -8.34 43.64 16.52
CA ASP A 93 -9.62 44.33 16.73
C ASP A 93 -10.84 43.46 16.39
N ALA A 94 -10.62 42.20 15.99
CA ALA A 94 -11.69 41.25 15.74
C ALA A 94 -12.27 40.72 17.06
N GLY A 95 -13.46 40.10 16.99
CA GLY A 95 -14.08 39.44 18.14
C GLY A 95 -13.15 38.41 18.79
N ALA A 96 -13.26 38.25 20.12
CA ALA A 96 -12.44 37.35 20.93
C ALA A 96 -12.16 35.95 20.31
N PRO A 97 -13.15 35.22 19.76
CA PRO A 97 -12.88 33.90 19.16
C PRO A 97 -11.95 33.95 17.94
N VAL A 98 -12.04 35.02 17.13
CA VAL A 98 -11.23 35.19 15.92
C VAL A 98 -9.78 35.53 16.30
N ARG A 99 -9.61 36.45 17.25
CA ARG A 99 -8.28 36.83 17.78
C ARG A 99 -7.54 35.63 18.38
N ILE A 100 -8.18 34.89 19.28
CA ILE A 100 -7.58 33.70 19.92
C ILE A 100 -7.21 32.65 18.87
N ALA A 101 -8.09 32.41 17.89
CA ALA A 101 -7.79 31.46 16.83
C ALA A 101 -6.61 31.89 15.95
N ALA A 102 -6.49 33.19 15.64
CA ALA A 102 -5.39 33.74 14.87
C ALA A 102 -4.05 33.62 15.61
N GLU A 103 -4.02 33.94 16.90
CA GLU A 103 -2.84 33.79 17.77
C GLU A 103 -2.38 32.32 17.84
N ILE A 104 -3.29 31.40 18.19
CA ILE A 104 -2.97 29.97 18.27
C ILE A 104 -2.46 29.45 16.92
N CYS A 105 -3.10 29.82 15.81
CA CYS A 105 -2.67 29.37 14.49
C CYS A 105 -1.31 29.95 14.09
N GLN A 106 -1.03 31.22 14.39
CA GLN A 106 0.25 31.84 14.10
C GLN A 106 1.36 31.20 14.94
N THR A 107 1.17 31.08 16.25
CA THR A 107 2.15 30.47 17.17
C THR A 107 2.43 29.02 16.78
N LEU A 108 1.39 28.20 16.59
CA LEU A 108 1.58 26.80 16.21
C LEU A 108 2.17 26.67 14.81
N GLY A 109 1.78 27.53 13.85
CA GLY A 109 2.39 27.59 12.53
C GLY A 109 3.90 27.87 12.60
N SER A 110 4.32 28.84 13.41
CA SER A 110 5.74 29.17 13.62
C SER A 110 6.51 28.02 14.26
N TRP A 111 5.95 27.37 15.30
CA TRP A 111 6.57 26.19 15.90
C TRP A 111 6.66 25.01 14.93
N MET A 112 5.60 24.74 14.16
CA MET A 112 5.59 23.69 13.15
C MET A 112 6.61 23.95 12.04
N ALA A 113 6.80 25.21 11.62
CA ALA A 113 7.84 25.58 10.67
C ALA A 113 9.24 25.31 11.24
N GLY A 114 9.49 25.72 12.49
CA GLY A 114 10.76 25.48 13.17
C GLY A 114 11.07 23.99 13.38
N VAL A 115 10.10 23.23 13.90
CA VAL A 115 10.22 21.77 14.06
C VAL A 115 10.35 21.08 12.71
N GLY A 116 9.59 21.51 11.70
CA GLY A 116 9.67 20.99 10.34
C GLY A 116 11.06 21.19 9.74
N PHE A 117 11.65 22.37 9.92
CA PHE A 117 13.02 22.66 9.49
C PHE A 117 14.05 21.78 10.22
N LEU A 118 13.92 21.63 11.54
CA LEU A 118 14.78 20.74 12.32
C LEU A 118 14.64 19.27 11.88
N LEU A 119 13.42 18.81 11.64
CA LEU A 119 13.17 17.46 11.12
C LEU A 119 13.77 17.28 9.73
N PHE A 120 13.59 18.26 8.83
CA PHE A 120 14.19 18.23 7.50
C PHE A 120 15.71 18.11 7.56
N VAL A 121 16.39 18.93 8.37
CA VAL A 121 17.85 18.91 8.53
C VAL A 121 18.32 17.62 9.20
N THR A 122 17.66 17.19 10.28
CA THR A 122 18.04 15.98 11.02
C THR A 122 17.84 14.73 10.20
N TRP A 123 16.70 14.57 9.54
CA TRP A 123 16.43 13.44 8.66
C TRP A 123 17.26 13.47 7.39
N GLY A 124 17.54 14.64 6.81
CA GLY A 124 18.47 14.78 5.69
C GLY A 124 19.88 14.32 6.06
N ARG A 125 20.40 14.75 7.22
CA ARG A 125 21.69 14.28 7.75
C ARG A 125 21.67 12.79 8.08
N ARG A 126 20.56 12.27 8.63
CA ARG A 126 20.43 10.87 9.00
C ARG A 126 20.33 9.97 7.77
N ALA A 127 19.64 10.40 6.72
CA ALA A 127 19.58 9.70 5.44
C ALA A 127 20.97 9.55 4.79
N TYR A 128 21.84 10.54 5.00
CA TYR A 128 23.21 10.50 4.51
C TYR A 128 24.10 9.52 5.30
N LYS A 129 23.89 9.41 6.61
CA LYS A 129 24.77 8.65 7.52
C LYS A 129 24.28 7.23 7.85
N ASP A 130 22.97 7.00 7.93
CA ASP A 130 22.37 5.74 8.40
C ASP A 130 21.73 4.96 7.25
N ALA A 131 22.15 3.71 7.07
CA ALA A 131 21.58 2.82 6.05
C ALA A 131 20.10 2.48 6.30
N SER A 132 19.65 2.38 7.56
CA SER A 132 18.24 2.09 7.88
C SER A 132 17.32 3.28 7.62
N ALA A 133 17.73 4.49 7.99
CA ALA A 133 16.99 5.72 7.70
C ALA A 133 16.87 5.98 6.20
N ARG A 134 17.96 5.72 5.45
CA ARG A 134 17.96 5.75 3.99
C ARG A 134 17.00 4.74 3.37
N ARG A 135 16.87 3.53 3.94
CA ARG A 135 15.91 2.52 3.50
C ARG A 135 14.46 2.98 3.73
N THR A 136 14.14 3.62 4.85
CA THR A 136 12.79 4.15 5.13
C THR A 136 12.41 5.28 4.17
N ILE A 137 13.31 6.23 3.91
CA ILE A 137 13.10 7.29 2.91
C ILE A 137 13.02 6.69 1.50
N GLY A 138 13.82 5.65 1.24
CA GLY A 138 13.81 4.88 0.00
C GLY A 138 12.44 4.33 -0.36
N ILE A 139 11.62 3.88 0.60
CA ILE A 139 10.26 3.36 0.32
C ILE A 139 9.33 4.46 -0.20
N LEU A 140 9.38 5.66 0.38
CA LEU A 140 8.59 6.80 -0.11
C LEU A 140 9.09 7.23 -1.50
N TRP A 141 10.41 7.16 -1.67
CA TRP A 141 11.06 7.46 -2.93
C TRP A 141 10.76 6.42 -4.01
N ASP A 142 10.63 5.14 -3.68
CA ASP A 142 10.32 4.03 -4.59
C ASP A 142 8.97 4.24 -5.29
N VAL A 143 8.02 4.91 -4.63
CA VAL A 143 6.74 5.32 -5.23
C VAL A 143 6.95 6.43 -6.26
N GLY A 144 7.79 7.42 -5.93
CA GLY A 144 8.15 8.51 -6.84
C GLY A 144 9.00 8.05 -8.02
N THR A 145 10.00 7.21 -7.78
CA THR A 145 10.92 6.62 -8.76
C THR A 145 10.32 5.43 -9.49
N PHE A 146 9.05 5.11 -9.29
CA PHE A 146 8.35 4.27 -10.27
C PHE A 146 8.16 5.04 -11.58
N TRP A 147 7.86 6.34 -11.54
CA TRP A 147 7.48 7.12 -12.70
C TRP A 147 8.68 7.55 -13.55
N PRO A 148 8.55 7.57 -14.89
CA PRO A 148 9.63 7.97 -15.79
C PRO A 148 10.10 9.40 -15.51
N ARG A 149 11.40 9.65 -15.69
CA ARG A 149 12.03 10.97 -15.49
C ARG A 149 11.44 12.05 -16.39
N ALA A 150 10.74 11.67 -17.45
CA ALA A 150 9.98 12.58 -18.29
C ALA A 150 9.01 13.48 -17.49
N ALA A 151 8.56 13.03 -16.31
CA ALA A 151 7.72 13.81 -15.42
C ALA A 151 8.49 14.90 -14.61
N HIS A 152 9.81 14.76 -14.38
CA HIS A 152 10.64 15.79 -13.75
C HIS A 152 12.16 15.51 -13.86
N PRO A 153 13.00 16.48 -14.29
CA PRO A 153 14.43 16.26 -14.59
C PRO A 153 15.31 15.89 -13.40
N PHE A 154 14.87 16.18 -12.17
CA PHE A 154 15.57 15.82 -10.92
C PHE A 154 15.11 14.48 -10.31
N ALA A 155 14.24 13.74 -10.99
CA ALA A 155 13.90 12.39 -10.57
C ALA A 155 15.12 11.46 -10.76
N PRO A 156 15.47 10.63 -9.78
CA PRO A 156 16.53 9.64 -9.93
C PRO A 156 16.15 8.56 -10.94
N PRO A 157 17.11 7.68 -11.31
CA PRO A 157 16.85 6.56 -12.19
C PRO A 157 15.64 5.76 -11.69
N CYS A 158 14.60 5.68 -12.53
CA CYS A 158 13.32 5.12 -12.14
C CYS A 158 13.24 3.63 -12.50
N TYR A 159 12.42 2.86 -11.77
CA TYR A 159 12.21 1.45 -12.07
C TYR A 159 11.59 1.26 -13.47
N ALA A 160 10.75 2.19 -13.92
CA ALA A 160 10.16 2.14 -15.26
C ALA A 160 11.17 2.30 -16.40
N GLU A 161 12.32 2.94 -16.17
CA GLU A 161 13.37 3.12 -17.19
C GLU A 161 14.38 1.98 -17.23
N ARG A 162 14.45 1.14 -16.18
CA ARG A 162 15.42 0.04 -16.10
C ARG A 162 14.79 -1.30 -15.73
N ALA A 163 14.19 -1.40 -14.55
CA ALA A 163 13.70 -2.68 -14.04
C ALA A 163 12.52 -3.23 -14.86
N VAL A 164 11.59 -2.37 -15.29
CA VAL A 164 10.44 -2.80 -16.10
C VAL A 164 10.89 -3.26 -17.50
N PRO A 165 11.68 -2.49 -18.28
CA PRO A 165 12.20 -2.95 -19.56
C PRO A 165 13.04 -4.22 -19.45
N ASP A 166 13.92 -4.32 -18.43
CA ASP A 166 14.74 -5.52 -18.21
C ASP A 166 13.86 -6.75 -17.90
N LEU A 167 12.83 -6.59 -17.08
CA LEU A 167 11.89 -7.67 -16.74
C LEU A 167 11.07 -8.09 -17.96
N THR A 168 10.57 -7.14 -18.75
CA THR A 168 9.86 -7.37 -20.00
C THR A 168 10.75 -8.10 -21.01
N TRP A 169 11.98 -7.61 -21.23
CA TRP A 169 12.93 -8.20 -22.16
C TRP A 169 13.30 -9.63 -21.75
N ARG A 170 13.67 -9.85 -20.48
CA ARG A 170 13.99 -11.19 -19.96
C ARG A 170 12.83 -12.15 -20.13
N THR A 171 11.62 -11.71 -19.81
CA THR A 171 10.40 -12.52 -19.93
C THR A 171 10.11 -12.88 -21.39
N ALA A 172 10.18 -11.90 -22.30
CA ALA A 172 9.94 -12.09 -23.72
C ALA A 172 10.99 -13.00 -24.36
N THR A 173 12.28 -12.69 -24.19
CA THR A 173 13.39 -13.46 -24.76
C THR A 173 13.46 -14.88 -24.21
N TRP A 174 13.20 -15.08 -22.91
CA TRP A 174 13.17 -16.44 -22.35
C TRP A 174 12.00 -17.25 -22.92
N THR A 175 10.81 -16.65 -23.00
CA THR A 175 9.62 -17.31 -23.56
C THR A 175 9.80 -17.63 -25.04
N GLU A 176 10.41 -16.74 -25.82
CA GLU A 176 10.72 -16.95 -27.23
C GLU A 176 11.75 -18.08 -27.42
N ARG A 177 12.83 -18.07 -26.64
CA ARG A 177 13.91 -19.07 -26.76
C ARG A 177 13.51 -20.47 -26.31
N THR A 178 12.68 -20.58 -25.28
CA THR A 178 12.35 -21.86 -24.65
C THR A 178 10.97 -22.39 -25.07
N GLY A 179 10.10 -21.52 -25.59
CA GLY A 179 8.68 -21.82 -25.73
C GLY A 179 7.94 -22.00 -24.40
N GLY A 180 8.62 -21.79 -23.27
CA GLY A 180 8.12 -22.04 -21.93
C GLY A 180 7.03 -21.07 -21.48
N ARG A 181 6.50 -21.33 -20.29
CA ARG A 181 5.53 -20.47 -19.61
C ARG A 181 6.04 -20.19 -18.20
N LEU A 182 5.70 -19.02 -17.65
CA LEU A 182 6.23 -18.60 -16.35
C LEU A 182 5.21 -17.85 -15.50
N VAL A 183 5.45 -17.85 -14.19
CA VAL A 183 4.71 -17.03 -13.22
C VAL A 183 5.58 -15.83 -12.84
N LEU A 184 5.12 -14.61 -13.09
CA LEU A 184 5.71 -13.40 -12.53
C LEU A 184 5.16 -13.21 -11.11
N SER A 185 6.05 -13.34 -10.13
CA SER A 185 5.74 -13.21 -8.71
C SER A 185 6.20 -11.84 -8.20
N GLY A 186 5.28 -11.05 -7.64
CA GLY A 186 5.56 -9.68 -7.19
C GLY A 186 5.02 -9.38 -5.79
N HIS A 187 5.92 -9.13 -4.84
CA HIS A 187 5.60 -8.60 -3.51
C HIS A 187 5.56 -7.08 -3.54
N SER A 188 4.56 -6.45 -2.91
CA SER A 188 4.60 -5.00 -2.66
C SER A 188 4.89 -4.20 -3.94
N GLN A 189 5.96 -3.40 -3.98
CA GLN A 189 6.44 -2.70 -5.16
C GLN A 189 6.71 -3.61 -6.37
N GLY A 190 7.21 -4.83 -6.13
CA GLY A 190 7.39 -5.84 -7.17
C GLY A 190 6.08 -6.22 -7.87
N SER A 191 4.92 -6.11 -7.22
CA SER A 191 3.63 -6.31 -7.90
C SER A 191 3.32 -5.22 -8.92
N VAL A 192 3.74 -3.98 -8.66
CA VAL A 192 3.61 -2.83 -9.56
C VAL A 192 4.53 -3.02 -10.76
N LEU A 193 5.77 -3.45 -10.53
CA LEU A 193 6.73 -3.76 -11.59
C LEU A 193 6.27 -4.94 -12.46
N ALA A 194 5.74 -6.00 -11.84
CA ALA A 194 5.21 -7.15 -12.55
C ALA A 194 4.01 -6.79 -13.43
N ALA A 195 3.08 -5.98 -12.93
CA ALA A 195 1.95 -5.47 -13.71
C ALA A 195 2.41 -4.59 -14.88
N ALA A 196 3.35 -3.67 -14.62
CA ALA A 196 3.93 -2.80 -15.64
C ALA A 196 4.67 -3.59 -16.73
N ALA A 197 5.45 -4.61 -16.36
CA ALA A 197 6.11 -5.48 -17.32
C ALA A 197 5.10 -6.28 -18.13
N ALA A 198 4.07 -6.84 -17.49
CA ALA A 198 3.03 -7.60 -18.18
C ALA A 198 2.30 -6.77 -19.25
N TRP A 199 2.01 -5.49 -18.98
CA TRP A 199 1.45 -4.58 -19.98
C TRP A 199 2.37 -4.27 -21.16
N GLN A 200 3.69 -4.42 -21.00
CA GLN A 200 4.66 -4.16 -22.06
C GLN A 200 5.04 -5.40 -22.86
N LEU A 201 4.66 -6.60 -22.41
CA LEU A 201 4.90 -7.83 -23.15
C LEU A 201 4.12 -7.86 -24.49
N PRO A 202 4.64 -8.50 -25.54
CA PRO A 202 3.87 -8.78 -26.74
C PRO A 202 2.64 -9.66 -26.42
N PRO A 203 1.49 -9.52 -27.11
CA PRO A 203 0.28 -10.29 -26.82
C PRO A 203 0.49 -11.82 -26.78
N ALA A 204 1.32 -12.36 -27.70
CA ALA A 204 1.65 -13.78 -27.75
C ALA A 204 2.42 -14.28 -26.51
N VAL A 205 3.20 -13.40 -25.87
CA VAL A 205 3.95 -13.70 -24.64
C VAL A 205 3.04 -13.55 -23.42
N ARG A 206 2.15 -12.55 -23.38
CA ARG A 206 1.23 -12.33 -22.24
C ARG A 206 0.37 -13.58 -21.94
N GLN A 207 -0.07 -14.29 -22.97
CA GLN A 207 -0.85 -15.52 -22.85
C GLN A 207 -0.04 -16.71 -22.30
N ARG A 208 1.28 -16.57 -22.15
CA ARG A 208 2.19 -17.57 -21.54
C ARG A 208 2.67 -17.16 -20.15
N VAL A 209 2.17 -16.05 -19.64
CA VAL A 209 2.55 -15.48 -18.35
C VAL A 209 1.36 -15.48 -17.41
N ALA A 210 1.58 -15.97 -16.20
CA ALA A 210 0.67 -15.80 -15.08
C ALA A 210 1.21 -14.77 -14.09
N LEU A 211 0.32 -14.09 -13.39
CA LEU A 211 0.67 -13.13 -12.35
C LEU A 211 0.34 -13.69 -10.96
N LEU A 212 1.31 -13.62 -10.05
CA LEU A 212 1.12 -13.85 -8.63
C LEU A 212 1.53 -12.59 -7.86
N THR A 213 0.56 -11.79 -7.45
CA THR A 213 0.80 -10.58 -6.66
C THR A 213 0.48 -10.82 -5.20
N TYR A 214 1.23 -10.18 -4.29
CA TYR A 214 0.96 -10.35 -2.86
C TYR A 214 1.46 -9.16 -2.05
N GLY A 215 0.72 -8.83 -0.99
CA GLY A 215 0.89 -7.54 -0.32
C GLY A 215 0.79 -6.37 -1.32
N SER A 216 -0.08 -6.48 -2.33
CA SER A 216 -0.04 -5.59 -3.49
C SER A 216 -0.65 -4.21 -3.21
N PRO A 217 0.08 -3.10 -3.43
CA PRO A 217 -0.45 -1.74 -3.34
C PRO A 217 -1.16 -1.27 -4.61
N LEU A 218 -1.39 -2.16 -5.60
CA LEU A 218 -1.93 -1.81 -6.93
C LEU A 218 -3.27 -1.08 -6.84
N GLU A 219 -4.28 -1.63 -6.16
CA GLU A 219 -5.56 -0.92 -5.94
C GLU A 219 -5.41 0.15 -4.85
N ARG A 220 -4.95 -0.29 -3.67
CA ARG A 220 -5.07 0.48 -2.43
C ARG A 220 -4.27 1.79 -2.43
N LEU A 221 -3.14 1.81 -3.12
CA LEU A 221 -2.28 2.99 -3.23
C LEU A 221 -2.26 3.50 -4.68
N TYR A 222 -1.69 2.73 -5.60
CA TYR A 222 -1.44 3.20 -6.97
C TYR A 222 -2.73 3.55 -7.72
N GLY A 223 -3.77 2.73 -7.61
CA GLY A 223 -5.05 2.94 -8.29
C GLY A 223 -5.82 4.16 -7.79
N ARG A 224 -5.56 4.60 -6.55
CA ARG A 224 -6.20 5.79 -5.97
C ARG A 224 -5.46 7.08 -6.26
N TRP A 225 -4.13 7.03 -6.28
CA TRP A 225 -3.30 8.20 -6.57
C TRP A 225 -3.07 8.41 -8.08
N PHE A 226 -3.10 7.33 -8.86
CA PHE A 226 -2.82 7.32 -10.29
C PHE A 226 -3.85 6.47 -11.07
N PRO A 227 -5.15 6.81 -10.99
CA PRO A 227 -6.23 5.99 -11.55
C PRO A 227 -6.14 5.82 -13.07
N ALA A 228 -5.48 6.74 -13.78
CA ALA A 228 -5.27 6.61 -15.23
C ALA A 228 -4.39 5.39 -15.59
N HIS A 229 -3.48 4.98 -14.70
CA HIS A 229 -2.53 3.90 -14.97
C HIS A 229 -2.87 2.62 -14.20
N PHE A 230 -3.38 2.76 -12.96
CA PHE A 230 -3.66 1.63 -12.07
C PHE A 230 -5.11 1.60 -11.58
N GLY A 231 -6.01 2.33 -12.22
CA GLY A 231 -7.42 2.34 -11.87
C GLY A 231 -8.15 1.06 -12.28
N PRO A 232 -9.45 0.94 -11.95
CA PRO A 232 -10.23 -0.27 -12.21
C PRO A 232 -10.22 -0.71 -13.68
N ALA A 233 -10.26 0.24 -14.62
CA ALA A 233 -10.23 -0.07 -16.06
C ALA A 233 -8.88 -0.68 -16.48
N ALA A 234 -7.76 -0.12 -16.03
CA ALA A 234 -6.43 -0.63 -16.36
C ALA A 234 -6.15 -2.00 -15.74
N LEU A 235 -6.55 -2.20 -14.48
CA LEU A 235 -6.41 -3.50 -13.80
C LEU A 235 -7.34 -4.57 -14.39
N THR A 236 -8.54 -4.19 -14.83
CA THR A 236 -9.44 -5.10 -15.55
C THR A 236 -8.84 -5.49 -16.90
N ALA A 237 -8.24 -4.54 -17.63
CA ALA A 237 -7.52 -4.83 -18.87
C ALA A 237 -6.35 -5.79 -18.62
N LEU A 238 -5.56 -5.57 -17.57
CA LEU A 238 -4.49 -6.49 -17.18
C LEU A 238 -5.01 -7.91 -16.97
N HIS A 239 -6.11 -8.07 -16.23
CA HIS A 239 -6.70 -9.36 -15.94
C HIS A 239 -7.13 -10.13 -17.21
N ARG A 240 -7.65 -9.41 -18.22
CA ARG A 240 -8.03 -10.03 -19.51
C ARG A 240 -6.82 -10.40 -20.36
N ASP A 241 -5.75 -9.62 -20.26
CA ASP A 241 -4.58 -9.75 -21.14
C ASP A 241 -3.62 -10.87 -20.70
N VAL A 242 -3.54 -11.16 -19.40
CA VAL A 242 -2.70 -12.24 -18.86
C VAL A 242 -3.47 -13.55 -18.79
N CYS A 243 -2.77 -14.69 -18.88
CA CYS A 243 -3.41 -16.00 -18.87
C CYS A 243 -4.18 -16.27 -17.57
N CYS A 244 -3.56 -15.95 -16.43
CA CYS A 244 -4.21 -16.02 -15.13
C CYS A 244 -3.51 -15.10 -14.12
N TRP A 245 -4.28 -14.64 -13.13
CA TRP A 245 -3.79 -13.76 -12.08
C TRP A 245 -4.38 -14.17 -10.73
N ARG A 246 -3.51 -14.27 -9.72
CA ARG A 246 -3.88 -14.43 -8.32
C ARG A 246 -3.22 -13.35 -7.46
N ASN A 247 -3.98 -12.75 -6.55
CA ASN A 247 -3.53 -11.79 -5.56
C ASN A 247 -3.74 -12.33 -4.14
N LEU A 248 -2.68 -12.33 -3.34
CA LEU A 248 -2.72 -12.74 -1.93
C LEU A 248 -2.61 -11.52 -1.02
N HIS A 249 -3.50 -11.39 -0.04
CA HIS A 249 -3.48 -10.25 0.85
C HIS A 249 -3.89 -10.65 2.27
N ARG A 250 -3.51 -9.81 3.25
CA ARG A 250 -3.95 -9.93 4.65
C ARG A 250 -4.78 -8.73 5.05
N ARG A 251 -5.67 -8.90 6.04
CA ARG A 251 -6.47 -7.77 6.60
C ARG A 251 -5.64 -6.85 7.49
N THR A 252 -4.51 -7.34 7.97
CA THR A 252 -3.54 -6.65 8.83
C THR A 252 -2.50 -5.87 8.04
N ASP A 253 -2.40 -6.09 6.72
CA ASP A 253 -1.43 -5.42 5.85
C ASP A 253 -1.87 -3.96 5.59
N PRO A 254 -1.11 -2.95 6.06
CA PRO A 254 -1.46 -1.56 5.85
C PRO A 254 -1.18 -1.07 4.43
N ILE A 255 -0.39 -1.78 3.64
CA ILE A 255 0.05 -1.37 2.30
C ILE A 255 -0.72 -2.17 1.26
N GLY A 256 -0.65 -3.49 1.37
CA GLY A 256 -1.23 -4.44 0.45
C GLY A 256 -2.72 -4.70 0.68
N GLY A 257 -3.46 -4.93 -0.39
CA GLY A 257 -4.90 -5.19 -0.31
C GLY A 257 -5.44 -6.04 -1.45
N PRO A 258 -6.76 -6.30 -1.44
CA PRO A 258 -7.43 -6.88 -2.60
C PRO A 258 -7.39 -5.90 -3.79
N ILE A 259 -7.34 -6.42 -5.01
CA ILE A 259 -7.39 -5.68 -6.27
C ILE A 259 -8.80 -5.15 -6.55
N ARG A 260 -9.84 -5.87 -6.08
CA ARG A 260 -11.26 -5.48 -6.18
C ARG A 260 -11.71 -5.18 -7.60
N LEU A 261 -11.41 -6.10 -8.52
CA LEU A 261 -11.94 -5.99 -9.88
C LEU A 261 -13.49 -6.01 -9.86
N PRO A 262 -14.16 -5.27 -10.76
CA PRO A 262 -15.62 -5.30 -10.87
C PRO A 262 -16.14 -6.74 -11.07
N ALA A 263 -17.32 -7.02 -10.53
CA ALA A 263 -17.95 -8.34 -10.64
C ALA A 263 -18.18 -8.75 -12.11
N GLY A 264 -18.01 -10.04 -12.42
CA GLY A 264 -18.31 -10.61 -13.74
C GLY A 264 -17.11 -10.83 -14.68
N HIS A 265 -15.87 -10.63 -14.21
CA HIS A 265 -14.68 -10.67 -15.08
C HIS A 265 -13.86 -12.00 -15.09
N GLY A 266 -14.33 -13.11 -14.51
CA GLY A 266 -13.67 -14.42 -14.60
C GLY A 266 -13.29 -15.03 -13.24
N THR A 267 -12.32 -15.96 -13.21
CA THR A 267 -11.80 -16.53 -11.95
C THR A 267 -11.32 -15.39 -11.05
N GLU A 268 -11.81 -15.33 -9.82
CA GLU A 268 -11.50 -14.25 -8.87
C GLU A 268 -9.98 -14.03 -8.82
N VAL A 269 -9.52 -12.79 -9.04
CA VAL A 269 -8.09 -12.44 -8.90
C VAL A 269 -7.68 -12.50 -7.43
N ASP A 270 -8.51 -11.97 -6.55
CA ASP A 270 -8.24 -11.95 -5.12
C ASP A 270 -8.47 -13.34 -4.52
N HIS A 271 -7.50 -13.84 -3.77
CA HIS A 271 -7.73 -14.94 -2.84
C HIS A 271 -8.46 -14.41 -1.60
N GLU A 272 -9.20 -15.28 -0.90
CA GLU A 272 -9.68 -14.97 0.46
C GLU A 272 -8.51 -14.45 1.34
N PRO A 273 -8.76 -13.50 2.25
CA PRO A 273 -7.69 -12.92 3.03
C PRO A 273 -6.91 -14.00 3.79
N LEU A 274 -5.58 -14.02 3.63
CA LEU A 274 -4.74 -14.98 4.35
C LEU A 274 -4.91 -14.76 5.86
N PRO A 275 -5.01 -15.84 6.66
CA PRO A 275 -5.02 -15.75 8.11
C PRO A 275 -3.77 -15.03 8.62
N ASP A 276 -3.97 -13.99 9.43
CA ASP A 276 -2.89 -13.30 10.12
C ASP A 276 -3.40 -12.82 11.50
N PRO A 277 -2.86 -13.38 12.60
CA PRO A 277 -1.74 -14.34 12.69
C PRO A 277 -2.09 -15.74 12.13
N ARG A 278 -1.05 -16.53 11.80
CA ARG A 278 -1.18 -17.91 11.30
C ARG A 278 -1.92 -18.85 12.25
N ALA A 279 -1.77 -18.62 13.55
CA ALA A 279 -2.53 -19.27 14.61
C ALA A 279 -2.97 -18.23 15.63
N TYR A 280 -4.20 -18.36 16.11
CA TYR A 280 -4.71 -17.49 17.15
C TYR A 280 -4.09 -17.87 18.51
N GLY A 281 -4.25 -19.10 18.98
CA GLY A 281 -3.58 -19.58 20.20
C GLY A 281 -2.17 -20.12 19.97
N ARG A 282 -1.71 -20.88 20.98
CA ARG A 282 -0.57 -21.80 20.82
C ARG A 282 -1.12 -23.15 20.34
N THR A 283 -0.46 -23.76 19.38
CA THR A 283 -0.76 -25.13 18.90
C THR A 283 0.52 -25.97 18.93
N PRO A 284 0.46 -27.30 18.75
CA PRO A 284 1.66 -28.12 18.62
C PRO A 284 2.60 -27.63 17.49
N GLU A 285 2.05 -27.14 16.38
CA GLU A 285 2.77 -26.57 15.23
C GLU A 285 3.22 -25.12 15.48
N HIS A 286 2.52 -24.41 16.37
CA HIS A 286 2.80 -23.03 16.77
C HIS A 286 2.93 -22.93 18.29
N PRO A 287 4.01 -23.47 18.89
CA PRO A 287 4.16 -23.53 20.35
C PRO A 287 4.31 -22.14 20.97
N LEU A 288 4.75 -21.17 20.19
CA LEU A 288 4.77 -19.76 20.55
C LEU A 288 3.61 -19.02 19.87
N PRO A 289 3.03 -17.99 20.52
CA PRO A 289 1.97 -17.20 19.90
C PRO A 289 2.43 -16.61 18.57
N ALA A 290 1.80 -17.02 17.47
CA ALA A 290 2.21 -16.59 16.14
C ALA A 290 2.25 -15.04 16.03
N PRO A 291 3.26 -14.47 15.37
CA PRO A 291 3.33 -13.02 15.17
C PRO A 291 2.21 -12.53 14.24
N ILE A 292 1.88 -11.25 14.33
CA ILE A 292 1.07 -10.56 13.32
C ILE A 292 2.04 -10.10 12.25
N LEU A 293 1.98 -10.69 11.07
CA LEU A 293 2.97 -10.53 10.00
C LEU A 293 2.71 -9.28 9.15
N GLY A 294 1.45 -8.87 9.00
CA GLY A 294 1.07 -7.70 8.21
C GLY A 294 1.57 -7.81 6.76
N HIS A 295 2.51 -6.95 6.39
CA HIS A 295 3.04 -6.83 5.03
C HIS A 295 4.18 -7.80 4.68
N SER A 296 4.72 -8.53 5.66
CA SER A 296 5.91 -9.38 5.49
C SER A 296 5.58 -10.84 5.21
N ASP A 297 6.55 -11.69 4.86
CA ASP A 297 6.47 -13.16 4.98
C ASP A 297 5.24 -13.82 4.32
N TYR A 298 4.82 -13.30 3.18
CA TYR A 298 3.82 -13.94 2.33
C TYR A 298 4.33 -15.26 1.72
N PRO A 299 5.59 -15.37 1.23
CA PRO A 299 6.09 -16.62 0.66
C PRO A 299 6.18 -17.78 1.66
N GLU A 300 6.22 -17.48 2.96
CA GLU A 300 6.22 -18.49 4.03
C GLU A 300 4.83 -19.09 4.27
N ASP A 301 3.76 -18.46 3.76
CA ASP A 301 2.42 -19.01 3.85
C ASP A 301 2.26 -20.20 2.87
N PRO A 302 1.84 -21.40 3.33
CA PRO A 302 1.57 -22.54 2.45
C PRO A 302 0.58 -22.24 1.32
N VAL A 303 -0.32 -21.26 1.47
CA VAL A 303 -1.20 -20.80 0.39
C VAL A 303 -0.38 -20.26 -0.79
N PHE A 304 0.74 -19.58 -0.53
CA PHE A 304 1.60 -19.02 -1.58
C PHE A 304 2.06 -20.10 -2.56
N VAL A 305 2.64 -21.19 -2.03
CA VAL A 305 3.14 -22.30 -2.84
C VAL A 305 1.99 -22.96 -3.60
N ARG A 306 0.85 -23.21 -2.93
CA ARG A 306 -0.33 -23.82 -3.58
C ARG A 306 -0.85 -22.96 -4.73
N GLU A 307 -0.97 -21.66 -4.54
CA GLU A 307 -1.47 -20.76 -5.58
C GLU A 307 -0.47 -20.59 -6.73
N ARG A 308 0.84 -20.52 -6.43
CA ARG A 308 1.89 -20.57 -7.46
C ARG A 308 1.78 -21.83 -8.32
N ASP A 309 1.63 -23.00 -7.68
CA ASP A 309 1.56 -24.28 -8.39
C ASP A 309 0.25 -24.40 -9.19
N ARG A 310 -0.87 -23.87 -8.67
CA ARG A 310 -2.13 -23.75 -9.41
C ARG A 310 -1.98 -22.87 -10.66
N LEU A 311 -1.28 -21.73 -10.55
CA LEU A 311 -1.01 -20.87 -11.71
C LEU A 311 -0.14 -21.58 -12.75
N LEU A 312 0.90 -22.30 -12.32
CA LEU A 312 1.75 -23.10 -13.23
C LEU A 312 0.94 -24.21 -13.92
N ALA A 313 0.07 -24.91 -13.20
CA ALA A 313 -0.81 -25.94 -13.77
C ALA A 313 -1.79 -25.34 -14.78
N ARG A 314 -2.38 -24.17 -14.49
CA ARG A 314 -3.24 -23.44 -15.44
C ARG A 314 -2.50 -22.97 -16.69
N LEU A 315 -1.24 -22.61 -16.53
CA LEU A 315 -0.38 -22.31 -17.67
C LEU A 315 -0.13 -23.57 -18.51
N HIS A 316 -0.10 -24.79 -17.95
CA HIS A 316 0.17 -26.01 -18.71
C HIS A 316 -0.96 -27.06 -18.59
N PRO A 317 -2.06 -26.92 -19.35
CA PRO A 317 -3.15 -27.89 -19.30
C PRO A 317 -2.75 -29.32 -19.70
N ASP A 318 -1.72 -29.47 -20.57
CA ASP A 318 -1.44 -30.72 -21.29
C ASP A 318 -0.18 -31.49 -20.84
N LEU A 319 0.47 -31.14 -19.71
CA LEU A 319 1.62 -31.90 -19.23
C LEU A 319 1.21 -32.90 -18.13
N PRO A 320 1.34 -34.23 -18.35
CA PRO A 320 1.18 -35.21 -17.29
C PRO A 320 2.21 -34.94 -16.17
N ALA A 321 1.80 -35.18 -14.93
CA ALA A 321 2.63 -34.97 -13.75
C ALA A 321 4.01 -35.65 -13.88
N PRO A 322 5.08 -35.08 -13.28
CA PRO A 322 6.41 -35.68 -13.30
C PRO A 322 6.34 -37.12 -12.77
N ARG A 323 6.90 -38.08 -13.52
CA ARG A 323 7.03 -39.46 -13.01
C ARG A 323 7.88 -39.45 -11.74
N PRO A 324 7.47 -40.15 -10.67
CA PRO A 324 8.30 -40.29 -9.48
C PRO A 324 9.64 -40.91 -9.87
N GLU A 325 10.73 -40.33 -9.38
CA GLU A 325 12.07 -40.87 -9.65
C GLU A 325 12.14 -42.31 -9.14
N PRO A 326 12.58 -43.27 -9.98
CA PRO A 326 12.83 -44.62 -9.51
C PRO A 326 13.99 -44.55 -8.51
N GLY A 327 13.69 -44.92 -7.27
CA GLY A 327 14.63 -44.89 -6.16
C GLY A 327 15.98 -45.47 -6.54
N ARG A 328 17.04 -44.72 -6.22
CA ARG A 328 18.39 -45.25 -6.13
C ARG A 328 18.35 -46.40 -5.12
N LYS A 329 18.64 -47.61 -5.62
CA LYS A 329 18.97 -48.79 -4.82
C LYS A 329 20.20 -48.51 -3.96
#